data_AF-A0A7Y8M3J1-F1
#
_entry.id   AF-A0A7Y8M3J1-F1
#
_cell.length_a   1.000
_cell.length_b   1.000
_cell.length_c   1.000
_cell.angle_alpha   90.00
_cell.angle_beta   90.00
_cell.angle_gamma   90.00
#
_symmetry.space_group_name_H-M   'P 1'
#
loop_
_entity.id
_entity.type
_entity.pdbx_description
1 polymer ?
#
loop_
_entity_poly.entity_id
_entity_poly.type
_entity_poly.pdbx_seq_one_letter_code
_entity_poly.pdbx_strand_id
1 'polypeptide(L)'
;MKNLFISLAVVFVLFVTGCQENSITDPITNESSNKIQADIPDIYLHGIIPLEAALADPHHVVNSFYRISGQIAYDFRIFYMDPIPPSAQRYASIYFESNADLQYFCTVCPPSEEDKLAGFIADVSEAYVPLGGNFVSLLEKTFTIQGREDGMVLKARFAVSNDRIELSAMWLALPNANAVATEIINY
;
A
#
# COMPACT_ATOMS: atom_id res chain seq x y z
N MET A 1 -72.98 12.33 -1.81
CA MET A 1 -71.58 12.81 -1.95
C MET A 1 -71.50 14.29 -1.59
N LYS A 2 -71.37 14.61 -0.29
CA LYS A 2 -71.22 16.01 0.18
C LYS A 2 -70.35 16.12 1.43
N ASN A 3 -70.21 15.02 2.18
CA ASN A 3 -69.45 15.00 3.44
C ASN A 3 -67.97 14.58 3.26
N LEU A 4 -67.52 14.32 2.03
CA LEU A 4 -66.14 13.89 1.76
C LEU A 4 -65.19 15.07 1.47
N PHE A 5 -65.71 16.21 1.01
CA PHE A 5 -64.91 17.40 0.70
C PHE A 5 -64.55 18.25 1.93
N ILE A 6 -65.26 18.10 3.06
CA ILE A 6 -65.04 18.92 4.25
C ILE A 6 -63.85 18.41 5.09
N SER A 7 -63.55 17.10 5.05
CA SER A 7 -62.43 16.55 5.83
C SER A 7 -61.05 16.86 5.21
N LEU A 8 -60.98 17.11 3.90
CA LEU A 8 -59.71 17.37 3.21
C LEU A 8 -59.19 18.80 3.45
N ALA A 9 -60.08 19.75 3.73
CA ALA A 9 -59.69 21.14 4.00
C ALA A 9 -59.09 21.34 5.40
N VAL A 10 -59.47 20.52 6.38
CA VAL A 10 -58.98 20.63 7.77
C VAL A 10 -57.54 20.12 7.92
N VAL A 11 -57.12 19.17 7.09
CA VAL A 11 -55.74 18.62 7.13
C VAL A 11 -54.72 19.56 6.48
N PHE A 12 -55.14 20.40 5.52
CA PHE A 12 -54.21 21.30 4.82
C PHE A 12 -53.86 22.57 5.63
N VAL A 13 -54.72 23.01 6.55
CA VAL A 13 -54.45 24.18 7.41
C VAL A 13 -53.43 23.86 8.50
N LEU A 14 -53.35 22.60 8.96
CA LEU A 14 -52.35 22.18 9.96
C LEU A 14 -50.92 22.04 9.40
N PHE A 15 -50.75 22.04 8.07
CA PHE A 15 -49.44 21.96 7.43
C PHE A 15 -48.75 23.33 7.26
N VAL A 16 -49.48 24.44 7.43
CA VAL A 16 -48.94 25.80 7.22
C VAL A 16 -48.54 26.48 8.54
N THR A 17 -49.02 25.99 9.69
CA THR A 17 -48.63 26.50 11.02
C THR A 17 -47.43 25.76 11.65
N GLY A 18 -46.86 24.78 10.94
CA GLY A 18 -45.68 24.02 11.40
C GLY A 18 -44.32 24.56 10.94
N CYS A 19 -44.31 25.61 10.11
CA CYS A 19 -43.06 26.21 9.62
C CYS A 19 -42.68 27.44 10.45
N GLN A 20 -41.69 27.22 11.33
CA GLN A 20 -40.72 28.19 11.83
C GLN A 20 -41.20 29.28 12.78
N GLU A 21 -41.28 28.92 14.05
CA GLU A 21 -40.81 29.81 15.11
C GLU A 21 -39.76 29.06 15.93
N ASN A 22 -38.49 29.29 15.60
CA ASN A 22 -37.35 29.18 16.51
C ASN A 22 -36.28 30.14 15.99
N SER A 23 -36.56 31.45 16.07
CA SER A 23 -35.52 32.47 16.08
C SER A 23 -34.85 32.42 17.44
N ILE A 24 -33.86 31.54 17.61
CA ILE A 24 -32.88 31.70 18.69
C ILE A 24 -31.96 32.84 18.26
N THR A 25 -32.12 33.98 18.92
CA THR A 25 -31.17 35.08 18.94
C THR A 25 -30.09 34.78 20.00
N ASP A 26 -28.88 34.46 19.51
CA ASP A 26 -27.49 34.66 19.98
C ASP A 26 -27.11 34.70 21.48
N PRO A 27 -25.92 34.17 21.83
CA PRO A 27 -24.76 35.06 21.79
C PRO A 27 -23.59 34.51 20.97
N ILE A 28 -22.92 35.43 20.29
CA ILE A 28 -21.55 35.29 19.80
C ILE A 28 -20.65 35.05 21.02
N THR A 29 -20.34 33.79 21.31
CA THR A 29 -19.11 33.45 22.01
C THR A 29 -18.07 33.15 20.94
N ASN A 30 -17.14 34.08 20.77
CA ASN A 30 -15.81 33.79 20.24
C ASN A 30 -15.11 32.81 21.20
N GLU A 31 -15.59 31.59 21.29
CA GLU A 31 -14.71 30.50 21.65
C GLU A 31 -14.08 30.09 20.34
N SER A 32 -12.79 30.39 20.21
CA SER A 32 -11.94 29.60 19.34
C SER A 32 -12.19 28.16 19.75
N SER A 33 -13.02 27.46 18.98
CA SER A 33 -12.83 26.05 18.82
C SER A 33 -11.47 25.94 18.15
N ASN A 34 -10.42 26.00 18.98
CA ASN A 34 -9.46 24.92 18.99
C ASN A 34 -10.30 23.66 18.91
N LYS A 35 -10.65 23.26 17.69
CA LYS A 35 -10.54 21.86 17.31
C LYS A 35 -9.13 21.55 17.73
N ILE A 36 -9.01 21.08 18.98
CA ILE A 36 -7.96 20.17 19.38
C ILE A 36 -8.16 19.07 18.35
N GLN A 37 -7.48 19.23 17.22
CA GLN A 37 -7.11 18.16 16.34
C GLN A 37 -6.51 17.20 17.33
N ALA A 38 -7.29 16.17 17.69
CA ALA A 38 -6.78 15.08 18.48
C ALA A 38 -5.42 14.79 17.85
N ASP A 39 -4.35 14.81 18.64
CA ASP A 39 -3.04 14.31 18.23
C ASP A 39 -3.31 12.88 17.76
N ILE A 40 -3.66 12.73 16.48
CA ILE A 40 -3.69 11.44 15.84
C ILE A 40 -2.19 11.18 15.68
N PRO A 41 -1.63 10.22 16.42
CA PRO A 41 -0.19 10.02 16.38
C PRO A 41 0.18 9.74 14.94
N ASP A 42 1.05 10.59 14.39
CA ASP A 42 1.74 10.30 13.13
C ASP A 42 2.53 9.01 13.37
N ILE A 43 1.99 7.89 12.90
CA ILE A 43 2.67 6.61 12.98
C ILE A 43 3.80 6.69 11.97
N TYR A 44 5.03 6.79 12.48
CA TYR A 44 6.26 6.76 11.70
C TYR A 44 7.10 5.56 12.13
N LEU A 45 7.49 4.74 11.15
CA LEU A 45 8.35 3.59 11.34
C LEU A 45 9.47 3.65 10.32
N HIS A 46 10.69 3.44 10.78
CA HIS A 46 11.85 3.25 9.93
C HIS A 46 12.38 1.84 10.14
N GLY A 47 12.81 1.18 9.07
CA GLY A 47 13.35 -0.16 9.18
C GLY A 47 14.07 -0.64 7.93
N ILE A 48 14.54 -1.89 8.03
CA ILE A 48 15.28 -2.56 6.98
C ILE A 48 14.60 -3.91 6.71
N ILE A 49 14.36 -4.20 5.45
CA ILE A 49 13.88 -5.49 4.96
C ILE A 49 15.06 -6.16 4.24
N PRO A 50 15.59 -7.29 4.74
CA PRO A 50 16.67 -7.99 4.07
C PRO A 50 16.17 -8.62 2.75
N LEU A 51 17.00 -8.54 1.71
CA LEU A 51 16.81 -9.20 0.43
C LEU A 51 17.81 -10.35 0.31
N GLU A 52 17.51 -11.47 0.96
CA GLU A 52 18.37 -12.65 0.98
C GLU A 52 17.57 -13.89 0.58
N ALA A 53 17.76 -14.38 -0.65
CA ALA A 53 17.19 -15.65 -1.10
C ALA A 53 17.88 -16.20 -2.35
N ALA A 54 17.59 -17.47 -2.62
CA ALA A 54 17.76 -18.06 -3.95
C ALA A 54 16.43 -17.93 -4.72
N LEU A 55 16.50 -17.33 -5.91
CA LEU A 55 15.36 -17.08 -6.80
C LEU A 55 15.48 -17.96 -8.03
N ALA A 56 14.37 -18.57 -8.43
CA ALA A 56 14.33 -19.38 -9.64
C ALA A 56 14.70 -18.54 -10.88
N ASP A 57 15.47 -19.14 -11.79
CA ASP A 57 15.81 -18.51 -13.06
C ASP A 57 14.55 -18.35 -13.93
N PRO A 58 14.17 -17.11 -14.30
CA PRO A 58 12.98 -16.87 -15.11
C PRO A 58 13.14 -17.34 -16.57
N HIS A 59 14.35 -17.72 -17.01
CA HIS A 59 14.57 -18.38 -18.31
C HIS A 59 14.36 -19.89 -18.24
N HIS A 60 14.10 -20.46 -17.06
CA HIS A 60 13.90 -21.89 -16.83
C HIS A 60 15.09 -22.76 -17.28
N VAL A 61 16.32 -22.27 -17.12
CA VAL A 61 17.52 -23.09 -17.31
C VAL A 61 17.57 -24.16 -16.20
N VAL A 62 17.89 -25.38 -16.58
CA VAL A 62 17.91 -26.52 -15.65
C VAL A 62 19.03 -26.33 -14.63
N ASN A 63 18.73 -26.52 -13.34
CA ASN A 63 19.68 -26.38 -12.22
C ASN A 63 20.41 -25.01 -12.20
N SER A 64 19.68 -23.95 -12.57
CA SER A 64 20.13 -22.57 -12.41
C SER A 64 19.23 -21.81 -11.43
N PHE A 65 19.83 -20.83 -10.76
CA PHE A 65 19.14 -19.89 -9.89
C PHE A 65 19.97 -18.63 -9.74
N TYR A 66 19.33 -17.58 -9.23
CA TYR A 66 20.01 -16.36 -8.84
C TYR A 66 20.01 -16.24 -7.33
N ARG A 67 21.12 -15.82 -6.75
CA ARG A 67 21.18 -15.41 -5.35
C ARG A 67 21.06 -13.89 -5.28
N ILE A 68 20.10 -13.40 -4.51
CA ILE A 68 20.02 -11.99 -4.14
C ILE A 68 20.61 -11.79 -2.74
N SER A 69 21.39 -10.73 -2.56
CA SER A 69 21.88 -10.29 -1.25
C SER A 69 21.86 -8.77 -1.16
N GLY A 70 21.17 -8.24 -0.15
CA GLY A 70 21.08 -6.82 0.08
C GLY A 70 19.92 -6.46 0.99
N GLN A 71 19.37 -5.27 0.82
CA GLN A 71 18.32 -4.77 1.68
C GLN A 71 17.47 -3.68 1.03
N ILE A 72 16.30 -3.45 1.63
CA ILE A 72 15.45 -2.30 1.37
C ILE A 72 15.29 -1.54 2.69
N ALA A 73 15.86 -0.35 2.77
CA ALA A 73 15.53 0.60 3.83
C ALA A 73 14.17 1.24 3.50
N TYR A 74 13.35 1.46 4.53
CA TYR A 74 12.05 2.09 4.33
C TYR A 74 11.72 3.12 5.41
N ASP A 75 10.95 4.12 5.00
CA ASP A 75 10.25 5.05 5.87
C ASP A 75 8.74 4.87 5.65
N PHE A 76 8.03 4.48 6.68
CA PHE A 76 6.60 4.21 6.69
C PHE A 76 5.86 5.29 7.48
N ARG A 77 4.84 5.90 6.88
CA ARG A 77 4.01 6.95 7.49
C ARG A 77 2.54 6.70 7.24
N ILE A 78 1.70 6.88 8.25
CA ILE A 78 0.23 6.82 8.08
C ILE A 78 -0.36 8.22 8.06
N PHE A 79 -1.15 8.48 7.03
CA PHE A 79 -1.97 9.67 6.92
C PHE A 79 -3.45 9.33 7.08
N TYR A 80 -4.15 10.25 7.73
CA TYR A 80 -5.59 10.17 7.93
C TYR A 80 -6.24 11.16 6.98
N MET A 81 -7.11 10.68 6.11
CA MET A 81 -7.95 11.56 5.31
C MET A 81 -9.19 11.94 6.10
N ASP A 82 -9.59 13.20 5.96
CA ASP A 82 -10.81 13.72 6.59
C ASP A 82 -11.99 12.80 6.19
N PRO A 83 -12.74 12.26 7.16
CA PRO A 83 -13.74 11.25 6.86
C PRO A 83 -14.88 11.87 6.07
N ILE A 84 -14.92 11.63 4.76
CA ILE A 84 -16.17 11.68 4.00
C ILE A 84 -16.92 10.38 4.37
N PRO A 85 -18.17 10.45 4.88
CA PRO A 85 -18.96 9.26 5.20
C PRO A 85 -18.94 8.24 4.04
N PRO A 86 -18.78 6.93 4.30
CA PRO A 86 -19.17 6.23 5.52
C PRO A 86 -18.05 5.84 6.53
N SER A 87 -16.75 6.08 6.26
CA SER A 87 -15.68 5.69 7.18
C SER A 87 -14.38 6.48 7.00
N ALA A 88 -13.61 6.65 8.09
CA ALA A 88 -12.26 7.22 8.02
C ALA A 88 -11.35 6.39 7.09
N GLN A 89 -10.69 7.07 6.16
CA GLN A 89 -9.76 6.46 5.22
C GLN A 89 -8.34 6.72 5.70
N ARG A 90 -7.52 5.67 5.76
CA ARG A 90 -6.11 5.74 6.12
C ARG A 90 -5.28 5.32 4.92
N TYR A 91 -4.13 5.97 4.74
CA TYR A 91 -3.16 5.61 3.73
C TYR A 91 -1.79 5.49 4.36
N ALA A 92 -1.04 4.45 3.99
CA ALA A 92 0.38 4.39 4.25
C ALA A 92 1.13 5.03 3.07
N SER A 93 1.97 6.03 3.34
CA SER A 93 3.09 6.38 2.46
C SER A 93 4.30 5.56 2.88
N ILE A 94 4.95 4.96 1.91
CA ILE A 94 6.12 4.13 2.12
C ILE A 94 7.19 4.59 1.13
N TYR A 95 8.22 5.24 1.65
CA TYR A 95 9.43 5.53 0.90
C TYR A 95 10.37 4.33 1.03
N PHE A 96 10.96 3.92 -0.08
CA PHE A 96 11.89 2.81 -0.14
C PHE A 96 13.20 3.26 -0.77
N GLU A 97 14.30 2.78 -0.19
CA GLU A 97 15.64 2.86 -0.75
C GLU A 97 16.22 1.44 -0.78
N SER A 98 16.43 0.92 -1.99
CA SER A 98 16.83 -0.46 -2.22
C SER A 98 18.25 -0.54 -2.74
N ASN A 99 19.01 -1.48 -2.20
CA ASN A 99 20.35 -1.81 -2.64
C ASN A 99 20.58 -3.32 -2.48
N ALA A 100 20.79 -4.03 -3.59
CA ALA A 100 21.05 -5.46 -3.56
C ALA A 100 21.85 -5.93 -4.77
N ASP A 101 22.70 -6.93 -4.56
CA ASP A 101 23.44 -7.61 -5.61
C ASP A 101 22.72 -8.88 -6.04
N LEU A 102 22.89 -9.24 -7.32
CA LEU A 102 22.39 -10.46 -7.90
C LEU A 102 23.56 -11.28 -8.45
N GLN A 103 23.68 -12.53 -8.04
CA GLN A 103 24.69 -13.48 -8.50
C GLN A 103 24.00 -14.64 -9.21
N TYR A 104 24.55 -15.09 -10.34
CA TYR A 104 24.00 -16.21 -11.09
C TYR A 104 24.78 -17.49 -10.80
N PHE A 105 24.03 -18.58 -10.60
CA PHE A 105 24.58 -19.91 -10.37
C PHE A 105 23.95 -20.88 -11.36
N CYS A 106 24.79 -21.64 -12.08
CA CYS A 106 24.33 -22.70 -12.97
C CYS A 106 25.33 -23.86 -12.97
N THR A 107 24.91 -25.01 -12.44
CA THR A 107 25.78 -26.19 -12.26
C THR A 107 25.98 -27.03 -13.52
N VAL A 108 25.19 -26.75 -14.58
CA VAL A 108 25.24 -27.47 -15.86
C VAL A 108 25.70 -26.59 -17.02
N CYS A 109 25.97 -25.31 -16.74
CA CYS A 109 26.47 -24.35 -17.73
C CYS A 109 28.00 -24.47 -17.86
N PRO A 110 28.60 -24.04 -18.98
CA PRO A 110 30.05 -23.98 -19.10
C PRO A 110 30.65 -23.13 -17.95
N PRO A 111 31.81 -23.51 -17.40
CA PRO A 111 32.40 -22.90 -16.20
C PRO A 111 32.81 -21.42 -16.36
N SER A 112 32.58 -20.80 -17.52
CA SER A 112 32.80 -19.37 -17.74
C SER A 112 31.66 -18.48 -17.20
N GLU A 113 30.58 -19.06 -16.68
CA GLU A 113 29.41 -18.33 -16.16
C GLU A 113 29.15 -18.49 -14.65
N GLU A 114 29.99 -19.24 -13.93
CA GLU A 114 29.88 -19.33 -12.46
C GLU A 114 30.42 -18.05 -11.78
N ASP A 115 29.74 -17.62 -10.71
CA ASP A 115 30.15 -16.54 -9.80
C ASP A 115 30.28 -15.13 -10.40
N LYS A 116 29.64 -14.85 -11.54
CA LYS A 116 29.60 -13.48 -12.06
C LYS A 116 28.47 -12.69 -11.39
N LEU A 117 28.78 -11.46 -10.96
CA LEU A 117 27.75 -10.46 -10.67
C LEU A 117 26.84 -10.37 -11.90
N ALA A 118 25.61 -10.84 -11.73
CA ALA A 118 24.63 -10.91 -12.79
C ALA A 118 23.89 -9.58 -12.98
N GLY A 119 23.95 -8.72 -11.97
CA GLY A 119 23.38 -7.39 -11.94
C GLY A 119 23.26 -6.89 -10.50
N PHE A 120 22.70 -5.70 -10.34
CA PHE A 120 22.42 -5.12 -9.04
C PHE A 120 21.13 -4.31 -9.09
N ILE A 121 20.55 -4.03 -7.93
CA ILE A 121 19.39 -3.18 -7.74
C ILE A 121 19.86 -1.97 -6.96
N ALA A 122 19.55 -0.79 -7.47
CA ALA A 122 19.72 0.48 -6.79
C ALA A 122 18.55 1.36 -7.22
N ASP A 123 17.54 1.49 -6.35
CA ASP A 123 16.32 2.23 -6.65
C ASP A 123 15.79 2.96 -5.42
N VAL A 124 15.26 4.16 -5.68
CA VAL A 124 14.60 5.01 -4.69
C VAL A 124 13.21 5.32 -5.20
N SER A 125 12.19 5.01 -4.42
CA SER A 125 10.81 5.21 -4.85
C SER A 125 9.80 5.19 -3.71
N GLU A 126 8.68 5.86 -3.92
CA GLU A 126 7.59 5.99 -2.94
C GLU A 126 6.34 5.23 -3.41
N ALA A 127 5.57 4.69 -2.47
CA ALA A 127 4.27 4.07 -2.73
C ALA A 127 3.22 4.53 -1.73
N TYR A 128 1.96 4.58 -2.16
CA TYR A 128 0.81 4.91 -1.33
C TYR A 128 -0.15 3.72 -1.30
N VAL A 129 -0.47 3.22 -0.11
CA VAL A 129 -1.29 2.02 0.07
C VAL A 129 -2.51 2.37 0.91
N PRO A 130 -3.75 2.16 0.40
CA PRO A 130 -4.93 2.32 1.22
C PRO A 130 -4.95 1.25 2.32
N LEU A 131 -5.19 1.67 3.56
CA LEU A 131 -5.34 0.80 4.71
C LEU A 131 -6.82 0.72 5.09
N GLY A 132 -7.40 -0.47 4.94
CA GLY A 132 -8.78 -0.75 5.36
C GLY A 132 -8.80 -1.36 6.75
N GLY A 133 -9.38 -0.67 7.75
CA GLY A 133 -9.63 -1.24 9.09
C GLY A 133 -8.45 -2.04 9.68
N ASN A 134 -8.71 -3.29 10.10
CA ASN A 134 -7.72 -4.23 10.63
C ASN A 134 -7.16 -5.21 9.56
N PHE A 135 -7.34 -4.90 8.27
CA PHE A 135 -6.92 -5.79 7.18
C PHE A 135 -5.48 -5.52 6.75
N VAL A 136 -4.83 -6.56 6.22
CA VAL A 136 -3.52 -6.47 5.57
C VAL A 136 -3.75 -6.12 4.10
N SER A 137 -3.13 -5.03 3.65
CA SER A 137 -3.08 -4.64 2.23
C SER A 137 -1.84 -5.23 1.57
N LEU A 138 -1.96 -5.64 0.31
CA LEU A 138 -0.83 -6.14 -0.47
C LEU A 138 -0.30 -5.03 -1.40
N LEU A 139 1.00 -4.76 -1.31
CA LEU A 139 1.71 -3.84 -2.19
C LEU A 139 2.70 -4.64 -3.05
N GLU A 140 2.54 -4.59 -4.36
CA GLU A 140 3.54 -5.15 -5.29
C GLU A 140 4.41 -4.03 -5.85
N LYS A 141 5.73 -4.26 -5.85
CA LYS A 141 6.73 -3.34 -6.37
C LYS A 141 7.67 -4.07 -7.32
N THR A 142 8.06 -3.37 -8.37
CA THR A 142 9.00 -3.88 -9.37
C THR A 142 10.27 -3.05 -9.30
N PHE A 143 11.41 -3.73 -9.19
CA PHE A 143 12.74 -3.13 -9.16
C PHE A 143 13.52 -3.56 -10.40
N THR A 144 14.07 -2.59 -11.12
CA THR A 144 14.90 -2.83 -12.30
C THR A 144 16.25 -3.38 -11.87
N ILE A 145 16.69 -4.47 -12.51
CA ILE A 145 18.03 -5.03 -12.31
C ILE A 145 18.97 -4.35 -13.31
N GLN A 146 19.93 -3.60 -12.77
CA GLN A 146 20.96 -2.89 -13.52
C GLN A 146 22.10 -3.83 -13.94
N GLY A 147 22.81 -3.47 -15.01
CA GLY A 147 23.91 -4.27 -15.55
C GLY A 147 23.47 -5.42 -16.47
N ARG A 148 22.20 -5.40 -16.93
CA ARG A 148 21.63 -6.39 -17.84
C ARG A 148 20.81 -5.73 -18.95
N GLU A 149 20.68 -6.41 -20.08
CA GLU A 149 19.92 -5.95 -21.26
C GLU A 149 18.65 -6.77 -21.54
N ASP A 150 18.46 -7.89 -20.83
CA ASP A 150 17.31 -8.80 -20.98
C ASP A 150 16.00 -8.25 -20.40
N GLY A 151 16.07 -7.10 -19.72
CA GLY A 151 14.91 -6.46 -19.07
C GLY A 151 14.40 -7.23 -17.86
N MET A 152 15.20 -8.14 -17.29
CA MET A 152 14.83 -8.86 -16.07
C MET A 152 14.62 -7.89 -14.91
N VAL A 153 13.58 -8.14 -14.12
CA VAL A 153 13.21 -7.33 -12.95
C VAL A 153 13.02 -8.21 -11.72
N LEU A 154 13.26 -7.63 -10.54
CA LEU A 154 12.83 -8.21 -9.27
C LEU A 154 11.44 -7.69 -8.95
N LYS A 155 10.49 -8.60 -8.73
CA LYS A 155 9.18 -8.28 -8.16
C LYS A 155 9.18 -8.64 -6.69
N ALA A 156 8.68 -7.73 -5.87
CA ALA A 156 8.51 -7.92 -4.45
C ALA A 156 7.06 -7.62 -4.06
N ARG A 157 6.49 -8.47 -3.21
CA ARG A 157 5.17 -8.27 -2.60
C ARG A 157 5.34 -8.04 -1.12
N PHE A 158 4.76 -6.95 -0.64
CA PHE A 158 4.76 -6.56 0.76
C PHE A 158 3.35 -6.71 1.35
N ALA A 159 3.30 -7.26 2.56
CA ALA A 159 2.14 -7.21 3.43
C ALA A 159 2.23 -5.92 4.26
N VAL A 160 1.25 -5.04 4.09
CA VAL A 160 1.21 -3.72 4.73
C VAL A 160 0.02 -3.65 5.67
N SER A 161 0.25 -3.20 6.89
CA SER A 161 -0.79 -3.02 7.91
C SER A 161 -0.58 -1.70 8.66
N ASN A 162 -1.35 -1.44 9.72
CA ASN A 162 -1.31 -0.16 10.42
C ASN A 162 -0.01 0.08 11.22
N ASP A 163 0.80 -0.94 11.43
CA ASP A 163 1.95 -0.88 12.34
C ASP A 163 3.19 -1.63 11.81
N ARG A 164 3.12 -2.19 10.60
CA ARG A 164 4.24 -2.92 10.00
C ARG A 164 4.11 -3.06 8.50
N ILE A 165 5.27 -3.24 7.89
CA ILE A 165 5.46 -3.69 6.52
C ILE A 165 6.39 -4.92 6.54
N GLU A 166 6.00 -5.97 5.84
CA GLU A 166 6.75 -7.22 5.78
C GLU A 166 6.86 -7.69 4.33
N LEU A 167 8.03 -8.21 3.94
CA LEU A 167 8.20 -8.85 2.64
C LEU A 167 7.53 -10.23 2.67
N SER A 168 6.50 -10.40 1.85
CA SER A 168 5.71 -11.64 1.78
C SER A 168 6.20 -12.57 0.67
N ALA A 169 6.63 -12.01 -0.47
CA ALA A 169 7.14 -12.80 -1.59
C ALA A 169 8.12 -11.96 -2.43
N MET A 170 9.07 -12.63 -3.08
CA MET A 170 9.89 -12.02 -4.12
C MET A 170 10.24 -13.03 -5.22
N TRP A 171 10.38 -12.55 -6.45
CA TRP A 171 10.69 -13.40 -7.60
C TRP A 171 11.26 -12.58 -8.75
N LEU A 172 11.97 -13.25 -9.65
CA LEU A 172 12.46 -12.66 -10.89
C LEU A 172 11.41 -12.79 -11.99
N ALA A 173 11.30 -11.79 -12.84
CA ALA A 173 10.40 -11.80 -13.98
C ALA A 173 11.08 -11.20 -15.21
N LEU A 174 10.80 -11.77 -16.38
CA LEU A 174 11.14 -11.18 -17.68
C LEU A 174 9.94 -10.37 -18.19
N PRO A 175 10.16 -9.35 -19.06
CA PRO A 175 9.10 -8.47 -19.54
C PRO A 175 7.91 -9.20 -20.19
N ASN A 176 8.14 -10.40 -20.74
CA ASN A 176 7.16 -11.16 -21.52
C ASN A 176 6.82 -12.54 -20.92
N ALA A 177 7.27 -12.85 -19.70
CA ALA A 177 7.05 -14.16 -19.07
C ALA A 177 6.06 -14.06 -17.89
N ASN A 178 5.11 -14.98 -17.82
CA ASN A 178 4.28 -15.19 -16.64
C ASN A 178 5.16 -15.79 -15.52
N ALA A 179 5.72 -14.93 -14.67
CA ALA A 179 6.60 -15.38 -13.59
C ALA A 179 5.80 -15.92 -12.38
N VAL A 180 6.31 -16.98 -11.75
CA VAL A 180 5.74 -17.60 -10.54
C VAL A 180 6.38 -16.98 -9.30
N ALA A 181 5.56 -16.52 -8.36
CA ALA A 181 6.05 -15.93 -7.11
C ALA A 181 6.65 -16.99 -6.18
N THR A 182 7.76 -16.67 -5.50
CA THR A 182 8.33 -17.51 -4.43
C THR A 182 7.91 -16.93 -3.09
N GLU A 183 7.22 -17.72 -2.28
CA GLU A 183 6.82 -17.33 -0.92
C GLU A 183 8.04 -17.36 0.01
N ILE A 184 8.21 -16.33 0.84
CA ILE A 184 9.26 -16.29 1.85
C ILE A 184 8.71 -16.88 3.14
N ILE A 185 9.27 -18.02 3.57
CA ILE A 185 8.98 -18.61 4.87
C ILE A 185 10.04 -18.11 5.85
N ASN A 186 9.68 -17.13 6.70
CA ASN A 186 10.54 -16.72 7.81
C ASN A 186 10.46 -17.79 8.91
N TYR A 187 11.59 -18.43 9.23
CA TYR A 187 11.72 -19.37 10.36
C TYR A 187 12.03 -18.65 11.67
#